data_AF-A0A1H2PK44-F1
#
_entry.id   AF-A0A1H2PK44-F1
#
_cell.length_a   1.000
_cell.length_b   1.000
_cell.length_c   1.000
_cell.angle_alpha   90.00
_cell.angle_beta   90.00
_cell.angle_gamma   90.00
#
_symmetry.space_group_name_H-M   'P 1'
#
loop_
_entity.id
_entity.type
_entity.pdbx_description
1 polymer ?
#
loop_
_entity_poly.entity_id
_entity_poly.type
_entity_poly.pdbx_seq_one_letter_code
_entity_poly.pdbx_strand_id
1 'polypeptide(L)'
;MSRYLATYAHVTESLRDTSLPPRQALEQALRRSARMQCERGHPKGCMVGLGVSSASNPDLATVAAPLTRLRAGTRAGIDACIARGIAAGQLRDDVDPNALGCVFDSFLIGLSTLARDGIGRGAMEAAISQAMAVWD
;
A
#
# COMPACT_ATOMS: atom_id res chain seq x y z
N MET A 1 17.75 7.72 -3.23
CA MET A 1 16.67 6.91 -3.88
C MET A 1 17.10 5.46 -4.13
N SER A 2 18.25 5.19 -4.76
CA SER A 2 18.67 3.81 -5.13
C SER A 2 18.71 2.80 -3.98
N ARG A 3 19.26 3.16 -2.81
CA ARG A 3 19.27 2.28 -1.62
C ARG A 3 17.87 1.95 -1.10
N TYR A 4 16.95 2.90 -1.13
CA TYR A 4 15.56 2.69 -0.74
C TYR A 4 14.85 1.74 -1.71
N LEU A 5 15.05 1.94 -3.02
CA LEU A 5 14.44 1.09 -4.04
C LEU A 5 14.90 -0.36 -3.92
N ALA A 6 16.20 -0.60 -3.68
CA ALA A 6 16.76 -1.94 -3.55
C ALA A 6 16.36 -2.70 -2.27
N THR A 7 15.72 -2.03 -1.31
CA THR A 7 15.43 -2.61 0.02
C THR A 7 13.95 -2.59 0.35
N TYR A 8 13.31 -1.42 0.26
CA TYR A 8 11.97 -1.19 0.79
C TYR A 8 10.89 -1.05 -0.27
N ALA A 9 11.24 -0.94 -1.57
CA ALA A 9 10.23 -0.90 -2.63
C ALA A 9 9.54 -2.27 -2.88
N HIS A 10 10.02 -3.32 -2.24
CA HIS A 10 9.55 -4.70 -2.40
C HIS A 10 8.46 -5.09 -1.37
N VAL A 11 8.12 -4.21 -0.42
CA VAL A 11 7.17 -4.54 0.68
C VAL A 11 5.75 -4.84 0.18
N THR A 12 5.40 -4.43 -1.04
CA THR A 12 4.09 -4.69 -1.67
C THR A 12 4.14 -5.78 -2.74
N GLU A 13 5.21 -6.57 -2.86
CA GLU A 13 5.32 -7.64 -3.87
C GLU A 13 4.25 -8.71 -3.75
N SER A 14 3.72 -8.93 -2.54
CA SER A 14 2.64 -9.90 -2.31
C SER A 14 1.38 -9.60 -3.11
N LEU A 15 1.13 -8.33 -3.49
CA LEU A 15 -0.01 -7.97 -4.34
C LEU A 15 0.03 -8.63 -5.73
N ARG A 16 1.23 -9.02 -6.19
CA ARG A 16 1.44 -9.72 -7.47
C ARG A 16 1.63 -11.22 -7.30
N ASP A 17 1.67 -11.72 -6.07
CA ASP A 17 1.83 -13.14 -5.78
C ASP A 17 0.49 -13.85 -5.94
N THR A 18 0.36 -14.58 -7.06
CA THR A 18 -0.86 -15.34 -7.38
C THR A 18 -0.96 -16.66 -6.63
N SER A 19 0.10 -17.10 -5.94
CA SER A 19 0.05 -18.29 -5.08
C SER A 19 -0.67 -18.02 -3.76
N LEU A 20 -0.74 -16.75 -3.34
CA LEU A 20 -1.46 -16.33 -2.14
C LEU A 20 -2.94 -16.06 -2.46
N PRO A 21 -3.88 -16.43 -1.57
CA PRO A 21 -5.25 -15.93 -1.60
C PRO A 21 -5.27 -14.39 -1.68
N PRO A 22 -6.15 -13.77 -2.49
CA PRO A 22 -6.11 -12.34 -2.78
C PRO A 22 -6.25 -11.46 -1.52
N ARG A 23 -7.14 -11.85 -0.59
CA ARG A 23 -7.27 -11.19 0.72
C ARG A 23 -5.95 -11.19 1.50
N GLN A 24 -5.26 -12.33 1.53
CA GLN A 24 -3.99 -12.49 2.25
C GLN A 24 -2.86 -11.72 1.57
N ALA A 25 -2.81 -11.72 0.24
CA ALA A 25 -1.84 -10.94 -0.54
C ALA A 25 -1.92 -9.44 -0.22
N LEU A 26 -3.14 -8.88 -0.17
CA LEU A 26 -3.41 -7.50 0.20
C LEU A 26 -3.04 -7.21 1.66
N GLU A 27 -3.55 -8.02 2.60
CA GLU A 27 -3.26 -7.84 4.03
C GLU A 27 -1.74 -7.88 4.31
N GLN A 28 -1.04 -8.82 3.67
CA GLN A 28 0.40 -8.96 3.80
C GLN A 28 1.13 -7.72 3.28
N ALA A 29 0.68 -7.11 2.17
CA ALA A 29 1.27 -5.88 1.65
C ALA A 29 1.11 -4.72 2.63
N LEU A 30 -0.09 -4.58 3.23
CA LEU A 30 -0.37 -3.55 4.24
C LEU A 30 0.51 -3.75 5.49
N ARG A 31 0.57 -4.97 6.04
CA ARG A 31 1.34 -5.28 7.25
C ARG A 31 2.84 -5.11 7.04
N ARG A 32 3.38 -5.59 5.91
CA ARG A 32 4.80 -5.39 5.56
C ARG A 32 5.13 -3.91 5.40
N SER A 33 4.23 -3.14 4.79
CA SER A 33 4.39 -1.69 4.65
C SER A 33 4.37 -0.99 6.01
N ALA A 34 3.42 -1.27 6.90
CA ALA A 34 3.38 -0.67 8.23
C ALA A 34 4.64 -0.99 9.05
N ARG A 35 5.11 -2.24 9.00
CA ARG A 35 6.34 -2.66 9.67
C ARG A 35 7.54 -1.86 9.19
N MET A 36 7.79 -1.81 7.88
CA MET A 36 8.91 -1.06 7.29
C MET A 36 8.87 0.42 7.72
N GLN A 37 7.70 1.04 7.66
CA GLN A 37 7.53 2.46 7.96
C GLN A 37 7.73 2.81 9.44
N CYS A 38 7.56 1.83 10.33
CA CYS A 38 7.74 1.99 11.77
C CYS A 38 9.09 1.48 12.31
N GLU A 39 9.92 0.82 11.50
CA GLU A 39 11.17 0.21 11.97
C GLU A 39 12.18 1.26 12.51
N ARG A 40 13.05 0.82 13.43
CA ARG A 40 14.20 1.62 13.90
C ARG A 40 15.32 1.49 12.85
N GLY A 41 15.98 2.60 12.52
CA GLY A 41 17.06 2.62 11.51
C GLY A 41 16.60 2.92 10.07
N HIS A 42 15.30 3.16 9.86
CA HIS A 42 14.72 3.62 8.60
C HIS A 42 13.93 4.93 8.83
N PRO A 43 13.99 5.94 7.93
CA PRO A 43 13.15 7.12 8.04
C PRO A 43 11.67 6.75 8.12
N LYS A 44 10.92 7.38 9.03
CA LYS A 44 9.50 7.09 9.20
C LYS A 44 8.71 7.40 7.94
N GLY A 45 7.81 6.49 7.56
CA GLY A 45 6.96 6.57 6.38
C GLY A 45 7.60 6.02 5.08
N CYS A 46 6.76 5.83 4.07
CA CYS A 46 7.13 5.33 2.75
C CYS A 46 7.51 6.46 1.79
N MET A 47 8.70 6.40 1.19
CA MET A 47 9.14 7.38 0.18
C MET A 47 8.19 7.42 -1.03
N VAL A 48 7.64 6.25 -1.41
CA VAL A 48 6.70 6.12 -2.53
C VAL A 48 5.38 6.82 -2.21
N GLY A 49 4.83 6.62 -1.00
CA GLY A 49 3.59 7.26 -0.54
C GLY A 49 3.75 8.77 -0.33
N LEU A 50 4.83 9.20 0.31
CA LEU A 50 5.03 10.62 0.66
C LEU A 50 5.54 11.46 -0.52
N GLY A 51 6.13 10.81 -1.53
CA GLY A 51 6.50 11.47 -2.78
C GLY A 51 5.32 11.91 -3.64
N VAL A 52 4.07 11.68 -3.21
CA VAL A 52 2.87 12.18 -3.92
C VAL A 52 2.90 13.71 -4.02
N SER A 53 3.18 14.41 -2.92
CA SER A 53 3.19 15.88 -2.90
C SER A 53 4.22 16.49 -3.87
N SER A 54 5.33 15.78 -4.12
CA SER A 54 6.35 16.20 -5.07
C SER A 54 5.97 15.94 -6.53
N ALA A 55 5.01 15.05 -6.81
CA ALA A 55 4.65 14.65 -8.17
C ALA A 55 3.91 15.75 -8.95
N SER A 56 3.26 16.69 -8.25
CA SER A 56 2.57 17.82 -8.86
C SER A 56 3.49 19.02 -9.15
N ASN A 57 4.75 18.98 -8.71
CA ASN A 57 5.72 20.03 -8.98
C ASN A 57 6.50 19.74 -10.29
N PRO A 58 6.37 20.58 -11.34
CA PRO A 58 7.08 20.39 -12.60
C PRO A 58 8.61 20.27 -12.46
N ASP A 59 9.22 21.04 -11.55
CA ASP A 59 10.66 21.05 -11.32
C ASP A 59 11.16 19.71 -10.72
N LEU A 60 10.27 18.95 -10.11
CA LEU A 60 10.56 17.65 -9.51
C LEU A 60 10.08 16.47 -10.36
N ALA A 61 9.51 16.71 -11.54
CA ALA A 61 8.86 15.68 -12.37
C ALA A 61 9.77 14.47 -12.64
N THR A 62 11.03 14.72 -13.02
CA THR A 62 12.03 13.68 -13.31
C THR A 62 12.33 12.82 -12.08
N VAL A 63 12.43 13.43 -10.90
CA VAL A 63 12.73 12.75 -9.64
C VAL A 63 11.51 12.00 -9.10
N ALA A 64 10.30 12.54 -9.32
CA ALA A 64 9.05 11.93 -8.89
C ALA A 64 8.59 10.78 -9.80
N ALA A 65 8.98 10.77 -11.08
CA ALA A 65 8.51 9.78 -12.06
C ALA A 65 8.69 8.31 -11.63
N PRO A 66 9.84 7.87 -11.08
CA PRO A 66 9.99 6.52 -10.56
C PRO A 66 9.02 6.20 -9.41
N LEU A 67 8.80 7.15 -8.50
CA LEU A 67 7.87 6.99 -7.37
C LEU A 67 6.43 6.90 -7.86
N THR A 68 6.06 7.71 -8.86
CA THR A 68 4.74 7.65 -9.50
C THR A 68 4.49 6.29 -10.15
N ARG A 69 5.49 5.73 -10.86
CA ARG A 69 5.38 4.38 -11.44
C ARG A 69 5.21 3.30 -10.38
N LEU A 70 5.94 3.40 -9.27
CA LEU A 70 5.81 2.45 -8.16
C LEU A 70 4.42 2.53 -7.52
N ARG A 71 3.89 3.74 -7.27
CA ARG A 71 2.51 3.91 -6.79
C ARG A 71 1.48 3.30 -7.74
N ALA A 72 1.59 3.59 -9.03
CA ALA A 72 0.69 3.01 -10.03
C ALA A 72 0.75 1.47 -10.04
N GLY A 73 1.96 0.90 -9.90
CA GLY A 73 2.14 -0.56 -9.79
C GLY A 73 1.55 -1.16 -8.52
N THR A 74 1.64 -0.46 -7.38
CA THR A 74 0.96 -0.85 -6.14
C THR A 74 -0.55 -0.80 -6.31
N ARG A 75 -1.10 0.28 -6.89
CA ARG A 75 -2.54 0.41 -7.16
C ARG A 75 -3.05 -0.72 -8.05
N ALA A 76 -2.37 -1.00 -9.15
CA ALA A 76 -2.71 -2.11 -10.05
C ALA A 76 -2.69 -3.47 -9.33
N GLY A 77 -1.76 -3.67 -8.39
CA GLY A 77 -1.71 -4.88 -7.57
C GLY A 77 -2.89 -5.02 -6.60
N ILE A 78 -3.33 -3.90 -6.00
CA ILE A 78 -4.55 -3.86 -5.16
C ILE A 78 -5.76 -4.23 -6.01
N ASP A 79 -5.94 -3.58 -7.15
CA ASP A 79 -7.07 -3.82 -8.05
C ASP A 79 -7.09 -5.29 -8.54
N ALA A 80 -5.92 -5.87 -8.83
CA ALA A 80 -5.80 -7.28 -9.20
C ALA A 80 -6.18 -8.23 -8.06
N CYS A 81 -5.83 -7.93 -6.81
CA CYS A 81 -6.28 -8.71 -5.66
C CYS A 81 -7.81 -8.65 -5.55
N ILE A 82 -8.40 -7.46 -5.65
CA ILE A 82 -9.86 -7.29 -5.59
C ILE A 82 -10.56 -8.09 -6.69
N ALA A 83 -10.11 -7.96 -7.94
CA ALA A 83 -10.69 -8.69 -9.06
C ALA A 83 -10.63 -10.22 -8.85
N ARG A 84 -9.50 -10.74 -8.33
CA ARG A 84 -9.37 -12.15 -7.96
C ARG A 84 -10.30 -12.54 -6.81
N GLY A 85 -10.50 -11.66 -5.83
CA GLY A 85 -11.44 -11.86 -4.73
C GLY A 85 -12.88 -11.98 -5.20
N ILE A 86 -13.31 -11.11 -6.12
CA ILE A 86 -14.63 -11.18 -6.77
C ILE A 86 -14.77 -12.51 -7.52
N ALA A 87 -13.78 -12.86 -8.35
CA ALA A 87 -13.84 -14.08 -9.15
C ALA A 87 -13.90 -15.36 -8.29
N ALA A 88 -13.36 -15.30 -7.06
CA ALA A 88 -13.39 -16.38 -6.08
C ALA A 88 -14.62 -16.37 -5.15
N GLY A 89 -15.54 -15.41 -5.33
CA GLY A 89 -16.72 -15.27 -4.46
C GLY A 89 -16.39 -14.89 -3.01
N GLN A 90 -15.25 -14.21 -2.79
CA GLN A 90 -14.74 -13.84 -1.46
C GLN A 90 -15.17 -12.44 -1.01
N LEU A 91 -15.86 -11.69 -1.86
CA LEU A 91 -16.31 -10.32 -1.61
C LEU A 91 -17.84 -10.27 -1.72
N ARG A 92 -18.45 -9.31 -1.02
CA ARG A 92 -19.90 -9.08 -1.08
C ARG A 92 -20.35 -8.73 -2.50
N ASP A 93 -21.53 -9.20 -2.89
CA ASP A 93 -22.08 -9.02 -4.24
C ASP A 93 -22.33 -7.54 -4.62
N ASP A 94 -22.51 -6.68 -3.62
CA ASP A 94 -22.75 -5.24 -3.78
C ASP A 94 -21.48 -4.39 -3.78
N VAL A 95 -20.29 -5.02 -3.78
CA VAL A 95 -19.03 -4.29 -3.73
C VAL A 95 -18.77 -3.53 -5.03
N ASP A 96 -18.48 -2.23 -4.92
CA ASP A 96 -17.87 -1.48 -6.01
C ASP A 96 -16.35 -1.70 -5.97
N PRO A 97 -15.75 -2.41 -6.96
CA PRO A 97 -14.32 -2.70 -6.97
C PRO A 97 -13.45 -1.45 -7.03
N ASN A 98 -13.90 -0.39 -7.71
CA ASN A 98 -13.13 0.85 -7.81
C ASN A 98 -13.11 1.57 -6.47
N ALA A 99 -14.26 1.64 -5.80
CA ALA A 99 -14.38 2.22 -4.47
C ALA A 99 -13.53 1.44 -3.46
N LEU A 100 -13.59 0.10 -3.46
CA LEU A 100 -12.79 -0.73 -2.57
C LEU A 100 -11.28 -0.56 -2.83
N GLY A 101 -10.86 -0.47 -4.09
CA GLY A 101 -9.48 -0.16 -4.42
C GLY A 101 -9.05 1.21 -3.88
N CYS A 102 -9.92 2.23 -3.96
CA CYS A 102 -9.65 3.55 -3.38
C CYS A 102 -9.52 3.51 -1.86
N VAL A 103 -10.33 2.70 -1.17
CA VAL A 103 -10.22 2.50 0.28
C VAL A 103 -8.83 1.96 0.64
N PHE A 104 -8.38 0.89 0.01
CA PHE A 104 -7.10 0.28 0.35
C PHE A 104 -5.88 1.09 -0.09
N ASP A 105 -5.94 1.71 -1.27
CA ASP A 105 -4.84 2.54 -1.78
C ASP A 105 -4.66 3.80 -0.93
N SER A 106 -5.76 4.50 -0.62
CA SER A 106 -5.72 5.68 0.26
C SER A 106 -5.27 5.33 1.67
N PHE A 107 -5.71 4.19 2.22
CA PHE A 107 -5.27 3.72 3.52
C PHE A 107 -3.77 3.45 3.53
N LEU A 108 -3.24 2.73 2.53
CA LEU A 108 -1.81 2.45 2.41
C LEU A 108 -0.97 3.73 2.29
N ILE A 109 -1.43 4.71 1.51
CA ILE A 109 -0.80 6.03 1.43
C ILE A 109 -0.84 6.72 2.80
N GLY A 110 -2.00 6.73 3.47
CA GLY A 110 -2.21 7.37 4.77
C GLY A 110 -1.34 6.83 5.89
N LEU A 111 -1.02 5.52 5.89
CA LEU A 111 -0.06 4.92 6.83
C LEU A 111 1.30 5.64 6.82
N SER A 112 1.68 6.21 5.68
CA SER A 112 2.93 6.93 5.52
C SER A 112 2.98 8.23 6.30
N THR A 113 1.88 8.97 6.30
CA THR A 113 1.74 10.21 7.07
C THR A 113 1.66 9.90 8.56
N LEU A 114 0.85 8.92 8.95
CA LEU A 114 0.72 8.51 10.36
C LEU A 114 2.05 8.02 10.96
N ALA A 115 2.84 7.27 10.19
CA ALA A 115 4.17 6.85 10.64
C ALA A 115 5.09 8.05 10.89
N ARG A 116 5.01 9.06 10.03
CA ARG A 116 5.79 10.29 10.16
C ARG A 116 5.38 11.10 11.38
N ASP A 117 4.09 11.10 11.71
CA ASP A 117 3.52 11.77 12.88
C ASP A 117 3.76 10.99 14.19
N GLY A 118 4.47 9.86 14.14
CA GLY A 118 4.90 9.11 15.31
C GLY A 118 3.90 8.04 15.78
N ILE A 119 2.86 7.75 15.00
CA ILE A 119 1.97 6.62 15.30
C ILE A 119 2.74 5.31 15.20
N GLY A 120 2.70 4.52 16.27
CA GLY A 120 3.48 3.28 16.40
C GLY A 120 2.90 2.09 15.63
N ARG A 121 3.76 1.08 15.42
CA ARG A 121 3.43 -0.15 14.69
C ARG A 121 2.17 -0.86 15.21
N GLY A 122 2.00 -0.95 16.52
CA GLY A 122 0.84 -1.63 17.12
C GLY A 122 -0.50 -0.98 16.74
N ALA A 123 -0.56 0.35 16.72
CA ALA A 123 -1.75 1.07 16.29
C ALA A 123 -2.01 0.86 14.78
N MET A 124 -0.96 0.83 13.95
CA MET A 124 -1.11 0.53 12.52
C MET A 124 -1.58 -0.90 12.25
N GLU A 125 -1.02 -1.89 12.96
CA GLU A 125 -1.44 -3.29 12.83
C GLU A 125 -2.91 -3.49 13.24
N ALA A 126 -3.36 -2.78 14.27
CA ALA A 126 -4.77 -2.74 14.66
C ALA A 126 -5.64 -2.05 13.60
N ALA A 127 -5.21 -0.90 13.08
CA ALA A 127 -5.92 -0.20 12.00
C ALA A 127 -6.02 -1.05 10.72
N ILE A 128 -4.99 -1.82 10.38
CA ILE A 128 -5.02 -2.76 9.25
C ILE A 128 -6.08 -3.84 9.48
N SER A 129 -6.17 -4.41 10.69
CA SER A 129 -7.22 -5.38 10.99
C SER A 129 -8.62 -4.78 10.84
N GLN A 130 -8.82 -3.51 11.22
CA GLN A 130 -10.08 -2.81 11.01
C GLN A 130 -10.35 -2.55 9.52
N ALA A 131 -9.34 -2.11 8.75
CA ALA A 131 -9.48 -1.89 7.31
C ALA A 131 -9.80 -3.20 6.56
N MET A 132 -9.21 -4.33 6.98
CA MET A 132 -9.48 -5.63 6.36
C MET A 132 -10.93 -6.11 6.61
N ALA A 133 -11.63 -5.62 7.63
CA ALA A 133 -13.05 -5.93 7.82
C ALA A 133 -13.94 -5.33 6.72
N VAL A 134 -13.43 -4.40 5.89
CA VAL A 134 -14.14 -3.89 4.69
C VAL A 134 -14.06 -4.88 3.52
N TRP A 135 -13.07 -5.77 3.53
CA TRP A 135 -12.98 -6.87 2.57
C TRP A 135 -14.03 -7.94 2.85
N ASP A 136 -14.26 -8.22 4.13
CA ASP A 136 -15.16 -9.28 4.60
C ASP A 136 -16.65 -8.88 4.42
#